data_AF-A0A1I6BXR8-F1
#
_entry.id   AF-A0A1I6BXR8-F1
#
_cell.length_a   1.000
_cell.length_b   1.000
_cell.length_c   1.000
_cell.angle_alpha   90.00
_cell.angle_beta   90.00
_cell.angle_gamma   90.00
#
_symmetry.space_group_name_H-M   'P 1'
#
loop_
_entity.id
_entity.type
_entity.pdbx_description
1 polymer ?
#
loop_
_entity_poly.entity_id
_entity_poly.type
_entity_poly.pdbx_seq_one_letter_code
_entity_poly.pdbx_strand_id
1 'polypeptide(L)'
;MKQHTCLDHQLYKEIVVMEDKCEKVADQISHKYSTAFIEKNQKLIIEVVRGKKGGFASQQHVFDEFYESYLEIGIENEGEYYPNGYLPIWKCKSEWFEKIGYLTNRSLEEIQGDMEAIVLEMIEGL
;
A
#
# COMPACT_ATOMS: atom_id res chain seq x y z
N MET A 1 10.98 -4.96 6.83
CA MET A 1 11.42 -4.00 5.78
C MET A 1 12.94 -4.00 5.73
N LYS A 2 13.51 -3.87 4.53
CA LYS A 2 14.95 -3.75 4.26
C LYS A 2 15.36 -2.28 4.24
N GLN A 3 16.43 -1.93 4.95
CA GLN A 3 16.97 -0.57 4.99
C GLN A 3 17.90 -0.28 3.81
N HIS A 4 17.84 0.94 3.29
CA HIS A 4 18.68 1.46 2.21
C HIS A 4 19.26 2.83 2.61
N THR A 5 20.58 2.95 2.59
CA THR A 5 21.31 4.22 2.83
C THR A 5 21.79 4.87 1.52
N CYS A 6 21.90 4.10 0.45
CA CYS A 6 22.17 4.60 -0.90
C CYS A 6 20.85 4.79 -1.64
N LEU A 7 20.37 6.04 -1.74
CA LEU A 7 19.16 6.41 -2.46
C LEU A 7 19.49 6.78 -3.90
N ASP A 8 19.66 5.77 -4.75
CA ASP A 8 20.06 5.95 -6.14
C ASP A 8 18.92 5.66 -7.13
N HIS A 9 19.21 5.83 -8.41
CA HIS A 9 18.23 5.62 -9.48
C HIS A 9 17.82 4.15 -9.65
N GLN A 10 18.65 3.20 -9.22
CA GLN A 10 18.31 1.78 -9.28
C GLN A 10 17.25 1.47 -8.22
N LEU A 11 17.45 1.95 -6.99
CA LEU A 11 16.47 1.82 -5.92
C LEU A 11 15.15 2.52 -6.26
N TYR A 12 15.21 3.70 -6.90
CA TYR A 12 14.01 4.38 -7.41
C TYR A 12 13.18 3.46 -8.29
N LYS A 13 13.81 2.79 -9.26
CA LYS A 13 13.10 1.84 -10.15
C LYS A 13 12.53 0.66 -9.38
N GLU A 14 13.25 0.13 -8.41
CA GLU A 14 12.77 -0.98 -7.58
C GLU A 14 11.51 -0.60 -6.79
N ILE A 15 11.49 0.59 -6.19
CA ILE A 15 10.33 1.11 -5.46
C ILE A 15 9.13 1.28 -6.39
N VAL A 16 9.32 1.97 -7.52
CA VAL A 16 8.24 2.22 -8.50
C VAL A 16 7.68 0.91 -9.04
N VAL A 17 8.54 -0.03 -9.44
CA VAL A 17 8.11 -1.35 -9.92
C VAL A 17 7.36 -2.12 -8.82
N MET A 18 7.76 -1.99 -7.56
CA MET A 18 7.07 -2.63 -6.44
C MET A 18 5.68 -2.02 -6.22
N GLU A 19 5.56 -0.69 -6.22
CA GLU A 19 4.27 0.01 -6.12
C GLU A 19 3.33 -0.38 -7.27
N ASP A 20 3.80 -0.35 -8.52
CA ASP A 20 3.00 -0.71 -9.70
C ASP A 20 2.55 -2.18 -9.66
N LYS A 21 3.37 -3.08 -9.10
CA LYS A 21 2.98 -4.48 -8.89
C LYS A 21 1.90 -4.59 -7.81
N CYS A 22 2.04 -3.85 -6.72
CA CYS A 22 1.03 -3.79 -5.66
C CYS A 22 -0.31 -3.26 -6.19
N GLU A 23 -0.32 -2.22 -7.04
CA GLU A 23 -1.53 -1.71 -7.69
C GLU A 23 -2.24 -2.80 -8.49
N LYS A 24 -1.50 -3.57 -9.30
CA LYS A 24 -2.06 -4.66 -10.10
C LYS A 24 -2.65 -5.78 -9.24
N VAL A 25 -2.01 -6.12 -8.13
CA VAL A 25 -2.54 -7.15 -7.22
C VAL A 25 -3.76 -6.63 -6.46
N ALA A 26 -3.75 -5.36 -6.04
CA ALA A 26 -4.91 -4.70 -5.43
C ALA A 26 -6.13 -4.77 -6.35
N ASP A 27 -5.99 -4.42 -7.63
CA ASP A 27 -7.06 -4.51 -8.63
C ASP A 27 -7.61 -5.94 -8.76
N GLN A 28 -6.71 -6.93 -8.80
CA GLN A 28 -7.09 -8.35 -8.92
C GLN A 28 -7.89 -8.82 -7.72
N ILE A 29 -7.45 -8.50 -6.50
CA ILE A 29 -8.12 -8.88 -5.26
C ILE A 29 -9.46 -8.15 -5.13
N SER A 30 -9.49 -6.84 -5.38
CA SER A 30 -10.75 -6.08 -5.35
C SER A 30 -11.77 -6.66 -6.32
N HIS A 31 -11.36 -7.02 -7.54
CA HIS A 31 -12.26 -7.67 -8.49
C HIS A 31 -12.73 -9.05 -8.00
N LYS A 32 -11.80 -9.89 -7.52
CA LYS A 32 -12.06 -11.25 -7.04
C LYS A 32 -13.11 -11.29 -5.92
N TYR A 33 -13.08 -10.34 -4.99
CA TYR A 33 -13.96 -10.33 -3.81
C TYR A 33 -15.10 -9.32 -3.88
N SER A 34 -15.18 -8.49 -4.93
CA SER A 34 -16.19 -7.42 -5.08
C SER A 34 -17.62 -7.87 -4.79
N THR A 35 -18.04 -9.01 -5.31
CA THR A 35 -19.42 -9.54 -5.13
C THR A 35 -19.81 -9.70 -3.67
N ALA A 36 -18.89 -10.17 -2.81
CA ALA A 36 -19.18 -10.42 -1.40
C ALA A 36 -19.55 -9.14 -0.64
N PHE A 37 -18.94 -8.01 -1.01
CA PHE A 37 -19.22 -6.70 -0.42
C PHE A 37 -20.47 -6.07 -1.05
N ILE A 38 -20.67 -6.23 -2.37
CA ILE A 38 -21.84 -5.69 -3.08
C ILE A 38 -23.15 -6.28 -2.53
N GLU A 39 -23.18 -7.58 -2.21
CA GLU A 39 -24.34 -8.23 -1.58
C GLU A 39 -24.75 -7.60 -0.25
N LYS A 40 -23.84 -6.87 0.40
CA LYS A 40 -24.04 -6.15 1.66
C LYS A 40 -24.19 -4.63 1.45
N ASN A 41 -24.36 -4.16 0.21
CA ASN A 41 -24.37 -2.74 -0.15
C ASN A 41 -23.07 -2.00 0.23
N GLN A 42 -21.94 -2.71 0.22
CA GLN A 42 -20.61 -2.17 0.50
C GLN A 42 -19.72 -2.27 -0.73
N LYS A 43 -18.63 -1.50 -0.74
CA LYS A 43 -17.62 -1.55 -1.79
C LYS A 43 -16.24 -1.77 -1.17
N LEU A 44 -15.58 -2.85 -1.56
CA LEU A 44 -14.18 -3.10 -1.21
C LEU A 44 -13.27 -2.11 -1.97
N ILE A 45 -12.42 -1.41 -1.23
CA ILE A 45 -11.40 -0.51 -1.74
C ILE A 45 -10.04 -1.07 -1.34
N ILE A 46 -9.16 -1.25 -2.31
CA ILE A 46 -7.76 -1.60 -2.08
C ILE A 46 -6.93 -0.68 -2.98
N GLU A 47 -6.09 0.16 -2.39
CA GLU A 47 -5.35 1.19 -3.14
C GLU A 47 -3.92 1.33 -2.64
N VAL A 48 -2.99 1.60 -3.56
CA VAL A 48 -1.65 2.05 -3.19
C VAL A 48 -1.70 3.55 -2.92
N VAL A 49 -1.62 3.91 -1.65
CA VAL A 49 -1.57 5.29 -1.19
C VAL A 49 -0.12 5.74 -1.14
N ARG A 50 0.12 6.97 -1.60
CA ARG A 50 1.42 7.66 -1.56
C ARG A 50 1.24 8.97 -0.80
N GLY A 51 1.96 9.10 0.31
CA GLY A 51 1.82 10.22 1.23
C GLY A 51 3.16 10.89 1.51
N LYS A 52 3.07 12.14 1.96
CA LYS A 52 4.12 12.82 2.70
C LYS A 52 3.49 13.63 3.83
N LYS A 53 4.32 14.14 4.75
CA LYS A 53 3.81 14.97 5.86
C LYS A 53 2.93 16.10 5.34
N GLY A 54 1.65 16.05 5.67
CA GLY A 54 0.66 17.08 5.32
C GLY A 54 -0.03 16.93 3.95
N GLY A 55 0.15 15.82 3.21
CA GLY A 55 -0.64 15.59 2.00
C GLY A 55 -0.19 14.41 1.13
N PHE A 56 -0.82 14.28 -0.05
CA PHE A 56 -0.49 13.25 -1.02
C PHE A 56 0.87 13.50 -1.69
N ALA A 57 1.51 12.41 -2.10
CA ALA A 57 2.75 12.42 -2.84
C ALA A 57 2.59 11.68 -4.18
N SER A 58 3.50 11.97 -5.11
CA SER A 58 3.64 11.25 -6.37
C SER A 58 4.93 10.43 -6.32
N GLN A 59 5.07 9.46 -7.22
CA GLN A 59 6.27 8.62 -7.33
C GLN A 59 7.57 9.40 -7.54
N GLN A 60 7.49 10.63 -8.05
CA GLN A 60 8.64 11.52 -8.25
C GLN A 60 9.28 11.93 -6.92
N HIS A 61 8.52 11.83 -5.82
CA HIS A 61 8.91 12.23 -4.47
C HIS A 61 9.38 11.05 -3.59
N VAL A 62 9.66 9.86 -4.14
CA VAL A 62 9.99 8.66 -3.33
C VAL A 62 11.18 8.85 -2.36
N PHE A 63 12.09 9.78 -2.64
CA PHE A 63 13.23 10.11 -1.77
C PHE A 63 13.05 11.42 -1.00
N ASP A 64 11.85 12.00 -1.02
CA ASP A 64 11.52 13.14 -0.19
C ASP A 64 11.37 12.70 1.27
N GLU A 65 11.72 13.62 2.17
CA GLU A 65 11.54 13.37 3.60
C GLU A 65 10.06 13.14 3.92
N PHE A 66 9.80 12.14 4.75
CA PHE A 66 8.46 11.70 5.13
C PHE A 66 7.64 11.11 3.98
N TYR A 67 8.22 10.84 2.81
CA TYR A 67 7.52 10.05 1.81
C TYR A 67 7.23 8.66 2.37
N GLU A 68 6.01 8.19 2.18
CA GLU A 68 5.63 6.81 2.42
C GLU A 68 4.65 6.32 1.37
N SER A 69 4.72 5.03 1.07
CA SER A 69 3.71 4.33 0.29
C SER A 69 3.32 3.03 0.94
N TYR A 70 2.04 2.72 0.86
CA TYR A 70 1.43 1.56 1.49
C TYR A 70 0.18 1.14 0.71
N LEU A 71 -0.18 -0.13 0.81
CA LEU A 71 -1.52 -0.59 0.43
C LEU A 71 -2.46 -0.27 1.58
N GLU A 72 -3.55 0.40 1.28
CA GLU A 72 -4.68 0.59 2.17
C GLU A 72 -5.83 -0.31 1.70
N ILE A 73 -6.44 -1.02 2.65
CA ILE A 73 -7.59 -1.90 2.43
C ILE A 73 -8.71 -1.37 3.30
N GLY A 74 -9.89 -1.17 2.73
CA GLY A 74 -11.04 -0.68 3.46
C GLY A 74 -12.35 -0.95 2.74
N ILE A 75 -13.44 -0.53 3.37
CA ILE A 75 -14.78 -0.53 2.78
C ILE A 75 -15.31 0.89 2.65
N GLU A 76 -16.00 1.13 1.56
CA GLU A 76 -16.91 2.26 1.42
C GLU A 76 -18.34 1.77 1.64
N ASN A 77 -19.06 2.39 2.58
CA ASN A 77 -20.45 2.10 2.89
C ASN A 77 -21.22 3.40 3.07
N GLU A 78 -22.33 3.57 2.35
CA GLU A 78 -23.17 4.78 2.38
C GLU A 78 -22.40 6.11 2.15
N GLY A 79 -21.29 6.06 1.41
CA GLY A 79 -20.43 7.21 1.13
C GLY A 79 -19.42 7.55 2.22
N GLU A 80 -19.36 6.74 3.29
CA GLU A 80 -18.33 6.81 4.32
C GLU A 80 -17.26 5.74 4.06
N TYR A 81 -15.99 6.12 4.25
CA TYR A 81 -14.85 5.23 4.08
C TYR A 81 -14.31 4.75 5.43
N TYR A 82 -14.15 3.44 5.56
CA TYR A 82 -13.65 2.78 6.77
C TYR A 82 -12.39 1.98 6.41
N PRO A 83 -11.21 2.40 6.90
CA PRO A 83 -9.99 1.64 6.70
C PRO A 83 -9.96 0.41 7.61
N ASN A 84 -9.52 -0.72 7.06
CA ASN A 84 -9.44 -2.01 7.74
C ASN A 84 -8.02 -2.55 7.83
N GLY A 85 -7.15 -2.21 6.89
CA GLY A 85 -5.79 -2.75 6.84
C GLY A 85 -4.80 -1.87 6.10
N TYR A 86 -3.53 -1.99 6.50
CA TYR A 86 -2.42 -1.24 5.95
C TYR A 86 -1.19 -2.14 5.78
N LEU A 87 -0.63 -2.20 4.56
CA LEU A 87 0.60 -2.93 4.28
C LEU A 87 1.68 -1.97 3.75
N PRO A 88 2.77 -1.73 4.50
CA PRO A 88 3.79 -0.77 4.09
C PRO A 88 4.61 -1.28 2.91
N ILE A 89 4.79 -0.44 1.88
CA ILE A 89 5.62 -0.72 0.70
C ILE A 89 6.97 -0.02 0.87
N TRP A 90 6.98 1.30 0.98
CA TRP A 90 8.20 2.09 1.09
C TRP A 90 8.02 3.25 2.07
N LYS A 91 9.10 3.64 2.76
CA LYS A 91 9.13 4.89 3.53
C LYS A 91 10.53 5.51 3.49
N CYS A 92 10.59 6.82 3.35
CA CYS A 92 11.81 7.61 3.41
C CYS A 92 11.78 8.52 4.64
N LYS A 93 12.85 8.49 5.44
CA LYS A 93 12.99 9.29 6.66
C LYS A 93 14.35 9.96 6.68
N SER A 94 14.43 11.12 7.32
CA SER A 94 15.71 11.72 7.70
C SER A 94 16.07 11.26 9.10
N GLU A 95 17.24 10.63 9.25
CA GLU A 95 17.82 10.27 10.55
C GLU A 95 19.21 10.89 10.64
N TRP A 96 19.46 11.72 11.67
CA TRP A 96 20.78 12.28 11.96
C TRP A 96 21.50 12.89 10.74
N PHE A 97 20.77 13.69 9.95
CA PHE A 97 21.24 14.37 8.72
C PHE A 97 21.43 13.46 7.49
N GLU A 98 21.15 12.17 7.58
CA GLU A 98 21.14 11.24 6.45
C GLU A 98 19.71 10.86 6.06
N LYS A 99 19.46 10.72 4.74
CA LYS A 99 18.20 10.16 4.25
C LYS A 99 18.30 8.64 4.21
N ILE A 100 17.39 7.98 4.90
CA ILE A 100 17.31 6.53 4.99
C ILE A 100 15.96 6.08 4.44
N GLY A 101 16.01 5.06 3.59
CA GLY A 101 14.84 4.44 3.01
C GLY A 101 14.59 3.05 3.56
N TYR A 102 13.33 2.63 3.60
CA TYR A 102 12.94 1.28 3.98
C TYR A 102 11.95 0.74 2.95
N LEU A 103 12.40 -0.26 2.18
CA LEU A 103 11.55 -1.00 1.24
C LEU A 103 11.03 -2.24 1.94
N THR A 104 9.81 -2.67 1.64
CA THR A 104 9.32 -3.96 2.10
C THR A 104 10.28 -5.07 1.66
N ASN A 105 10.51 -6.03 2.56
CA ASN A 105 11.27 -7.24 2.24
C ASN A 105 10.35 -8.40 1.89
N ARG A 106 9.03 -8.16 1.85
CA ARG A 106 8.04 -9.14 1.45
C ARG A 106 8.04 -9.26 -0.07
N SER A 107 7.89 -10.49 -0.55
CA SER A 107 7.63 -10.76 -1.96
C SER A 107 6.22 -10.30 -2.34
N LEU A 108 5.94 -10.24 -3.64
CA LEU A 108 4.61 -9.89 -4.11
C LEU A 108 3.57 -10.94 -3.70
N GLU A 109 3.97 -12.21 -3.67
CA GLU A 109 3.13 -13.33 -3.24
C GLU A 109 2.79 -13.25 -1.75
N GLU A 110 3.74 -12.86 -0.91
CA GLU A 110 3.50 -12.64 0.53
C GLU A 110 2.53 -11.46 0.74
N ILE A 111 2.71 -10.36 0.00
CA ILE A 111 1.79 -9.21 0.08
C ILE A 111 0.40 -9.58 -0.42
N GLN A 112 0.30 -10.36 -1.49
CA GLN A 112 -0.98 -10.89 -1.96
C GLN A 112 -1.66 -11.74 -0.89
N GLY A 113 -0.92 -12.65 -0.25
CA GLY A 113 -1.45 -13.48 0.85
C GLY A 113 -1.94 -12.64 2.03
N ASP A 114 -1.17 -11.62 2.44
CA ASP A 114 -1.55 -10.69 3.50
C ASP A 114 -2.84 -9.93 3.15
N MET A 115 -2.96 -9.42 1.92
CA MET A 115 -4.17 -8.72 1.46
C MET A 115 -5.39 -9.65 1.44
N GLU A 116 -5.24 -10.86 0.92
CA GLU A 116 -6.33 -11.84 0.90
C GLU A 116 -6.77 -12.22 2.31
N ALA A 117 -5.83 -12.40 3.25
CA ALA A 117 -6.16 -12.67 4.65
C ALA A 117 -7.00 -11.54 5.27
N ILE A 118 -6.59 -10.28 5.07
CA ILE A 118 -7.35 -9.11 5.57
C ILE A 118 -8.75 -9.08 4.96
N VAL A 119 -8.88 -9.28 3.65
CA VAL A 119 -10.19 -9.26 2.97
C VAL A 119 -11.09 -10.41 3.45
N LEU A 120 -10.53 -11.60 3.67
CA LEU A 120 -11.29 -12.73 4.20
C LEU A 120 -11.77 -12.47 5.63
N GLU A 121 -10.92 -11.93 6.51
CA GLU A 121 -11.31 -11.51 7.85
C GLU A 121 -12.43 -10.46 7.82
N MET A 122 -12.38 -9.51 6.87
CA MET A 122 -13.44 -8.53 6.68
C MET A 122 -14.75 -9.23 6.29
N ILE A 123 -14.73 -10.14 5.32
CA ILE A 123 -15.91 -10.89 4.87
C ILE A 123 -16.54 -11.71 6.00
N GLU A 124 -15.72 -12.37 6.83
CA GLU A 124 -16.19 -13.13 8.01
C GLU A 124 -16.87 -12.23 9.05
N GLY A 125 -16.54 -10.94 9.08
CA GLY A 125 -17.14 -9.93 9.94
C GLY A 125 -18.40 -9.23 9.40
N LEU A 126 -18.84 -9.50 8.17
CA LEU A 126 -20.00 -8.86 7.50
C LEU A 126 -21.36 -9.51 7.76
#